data_AF-A0A4U1FF91-F1
#
_entry.id   AF-A0A4U1FF91-F1
#
_cell.length_a   1.000
_cell.length_b   1.000
_cell.length_c   1.000
_cell.angle_alpha   90.00
_cell.angle_beta   90.00
_cell.angle_gamma   90.00
#
_symmetry.space_group_name_H-M   'P 1'
#
loop_
_entity.id
_entity.type
_entity.pdbx_description
1 polymer ?
#
loop_
_entity_poly.entity_id
_entity_poly.type
_entity_poly.pdbx_seq_one_letter_code
_entity_poly.pdbx_strand_id
1 'polypeptide(L)'
;MARRGEDSVAPVVLLESPGVCSKGLQRKGPSERRRLKAMVSEQLSQDLLRLLREEVHTDVTFSIGCTLFKAHKAVLLARVPDFYFHTVGHTNNLTNHEPVAVENFEASEFRIFLQIVYSSNRNIKNYEEEILRKKIVESGVPQKKCDFSVGKCTDNDGRSSVGKRSSDHSFMKHEIPEDNNKEDIPEDNNKEDNLISIDIYDLEPASELGEDLLKLYVKQCCPDIDIYVDGKCFKAHR
;
A
#
# COMPACT_ATOMS: atom_id res chain seq x y z
N MET A 1 -17.36 2.97 -105.93
CA MET A 1 -16.84 1.68 -105.40
C MET A 1 -16.16 1.94 -104.06
N ALA A 2 -16.47 1.10 -103.05
CA ALA A 2 -15.74 0.90 -101.79
C ALA A 2 -15.86 2.04 -100.74
N ARG A 3 -16.11 1.85 -99.42
CA ARG A 3 -15.97 0.74 -98.44
C ARG A 3 -17.02 1.00 -97.31
N ARG A 4 -17.75 0.02 -96.74
CA ARG A 4 -17.36 -1.01 -95.72
C ARG A 4 -16.63 -0.37 -94.53
N GLY A 5 -17.03 -0.46 -93.27
CA GLY A 5 -18.02 -1.20 -92.50
C GLY A 5 -17.69 -0.91 -91.01
N GLU A 6 -18.67 -1.05 -90.12
CA GLU A 6 -18.65 -0.72 -88.70
C GLU A 6 -17.53 -1.43 -87.90
N ASP A 7 -17.13 -0.83 -86.77
CA ASP A 7 -16.96 -1.54 -85.49
C ASP A 7 -16.83 -0.51 -84.35
N SER A 8 -17.93 -0.36 -83.61
CA SER A 8 -18.03 0.48 -82.41
C SER A 8 -17.51 -0.31 -81.20
N VAL A 9 -16.40 0.14 -80.62
CA VAL A 9 -15.88 -0.39 -79.36
C VAL A 9 -16.46 0.44 -78.22
N ALA A 10 -17.50 -0.08 -77.56
CA ALA A 10 -17.95 0.42 -76.27
C ALA A 10 -17.05 -0.18 -75.17
N PRO A 11 -16.41 0.62 -74.30
CA PRO A 11 -15.73 0.07 -73.15
C PRO A 11 -16.79 -0.36 -72.12
N VAL A 12 -16.73 -1.65 -71.76
CA VAL A 12 -17.48 -2.23 -70.65
C VAL A 12 -17.11 -1.47 -69.37
N VAL A 13 -18.07 -0.70 -68.85
CA VAL A 13 -17.97 -0.07 -67.52
C VAL A 13 -18.07 -1.19 -66.48
N LEU A 14 -16.92 -1.65 -65.99
CA LEU A 14 -16.84 -2.40 -64.75
C LEU A 14 -17.16 -1.45 -63.61
N LEU A 15 -18.37 -1.59 -63.07
CA LEU A 15 -18.83 -0.93 -61.86
C LEU A 15 -18.01 -1.48 -60.68
N GLU A 16 -16.84 -0.89 -60.41
CA GLU A 16 -16.14 -1.12 -59.15
C GLU A 16 -17.03 -0.64 -58.01
N SER A 17 -17.52 -1.60 -57.24
CA SER A 17 -18.20 -1.32 -55.98
C SER A 17 -17.26 -0.53 -55.08
N PRO A 18 -17.72 0.54 -54.40
CA PRO A 18 -16.87 1.26 -53.47
C PRO A 18 -16.43 0.28 -52.38
N GLY A 19 -15.13 0.01 -52.35
CA GLY A 19 -14.51 -0.87 -51.38
C GLY A 19 -15.04 -0.51 -50.01
N VAL A 20 -15.77 -1.47 -49.41
CA VAL A 20 -16.13 -1.42 -48.01
C VAL A 20 -14.82 -1.26 -47.28
N CYS A 21 -14.56 -0.03 -46.82
CA CYS A 21 -13.47 0.27 -45.93
C CYS A 21 -13.82 -0.48 -44.64
N SER A 22 -13.39 -1.73 -44.56
CA SER A 22 -13.40 -2.49 -43.33
C SER A 22 -12.50 -1.68 -42.39
N LYS A 23 -13.13 -0.82 -41.59
CA LYS A 23 -12.51 -0.21 -40.42
C LYS A 23 -12.00 -1.38 -39.62
N GLY A 24 -10.73 -1.70 -39.84
CA GLY A 24 -10.06 -2.82 -39.23
C GLY A 24 -10.32 -2.73 -37.74
N LEU A 25 -10.66 -3.87 -37.15
CA LEU A 25 -10.85 -4.08 -35.72
C LEU A 25 -9.73 -3.31 -34.99
N GLN A 26 -10.04 -2.08 -34.52
CA GLN A 26 -9.08 -1.30 -33.78
C GLN A 26 -8.68 -2.18 -32.60
N ARG A 27 -7.38 -2.42 -32.43
CA ARG A 27 -6.83 -3.22 -31.33
C ARG A 27 -7.32 -2.62 -30.01
N LYS A 28 -8.47 -3.09 -29.53
CA LYS A 28 -9.15 -2.64 -28.31
C LYS A 28 -8.38 -3.00 -27.03
N GLY A 29 -7.20 -3.61 -27.12
CA GLY A 29 -6.41 -3.99 -25.95
C GLY A 29 -5.80 -2.79 -25.21
N PRO A 30 -4.83 -2.05 -25.79
CA PRO A 30 -4.04 -1.08 -25.02
C PRO A 30 -4.80 0.19 -24.62
N SER A 31 -5.67 0.69 -25.49
CA SER A 31 -6.44 1.91 -25.21
C SER A 31 -7.55 1.67 -24.20
N GLU A 32 -8.27 0.54 -24.30
CA GLU A 32 -9.27 0.17 -23.29
C GLU A 32 -8.61 -0.15 -21.94
N ARG A 33 -7.46 -0.83 -21.92
CA ARG A 33 -6.71 -1.07 -20.67
C ARG A 33 -6.36 0.24 -19.98
N ARG A 34 -5.84 1.24 -20.71
CA ARG A 34 -5.56 2.57 -20.15
C ARG A 34 -6.81 3.27 -19.64
N ARG A 35 -7.92 3.21 -20.38
CA ARG A 35 -9.21 3.77 -19.96
C ARG A 35 -9.71 3.13 -18.67
N LEU A 36 -9.70 1.80 -18.60
CA LEU A 36 -10.14 1.05 -17.42
C LEU A 36 -9.27 1.34 -16.20
N LYS A 37 -7.93 1.39 -16.37
CA LYS A 37 -7.01 1.78 -15.30
C LYS A 37 -7.33 3.16 -14.76
N ALA A 38 -7.53 4.15 -15.63
CA ALA A 38 -7.88 5.50 -15.23
C ALA A 38 -9.22 5.54 -14.46
N MET A 39 -10.23 4.80 -14.93
CA MET A 39 -11.53 4.72 -14.24
C MET A 39 -11.44 4.08 -12.86
N VAL A 40 -10.73 2.95 -12.72
CA VAL A 40 -10.57 2.26 -11.43
C VAL A 40 -9.75 3.09 -10.44
N SER A 41 -8.68 3.73 -10.93
CA SER A 41 -7.84 4.64 -10.16
C SER A 41 -8.63 5.85 -9.63
N GLU A 42 -9.45 6.47 -10.48
CA GLU A 42 -10.32 7.58 -10.08
C GLU A 42 -11.38 7.14 -9.07
N GLN A 43 -12.02 5.99 -9.30
CA GLN A 43 -13.01 5.44 -8.38
C GLN A 43 -12.41 5.20 -6.99
N LEU A 44 -11.23 4.57 -6.93
CA LEU A 44 -10.53 4.34 -5.66
C LEU A 44 -10.21 5.65 -4.93
N SER A 45 -9.71 6.65 -5.65
CA SER A 45 -9.42 7.98 -5.09
C SER A 45 -10.68 8.62 -4.47
N GLN A 46 -11.82 8.53 -5.16
CA GLN A 46 -13.09 9.05 -4.66
C GLN A 46 -13.61 8.28 -3.45
N ASP A 47 -13.49 6.95 -3.45
CA ASP A 47 -13.91 6.11 -2.33
C ASP A 47 -13.07 6.37 -1.07
N LEU A 48 -11.75 6.54 -1.21
CA LEU A 48 -10.86 6.92 -0.10
C LEU A 48 -11.16 8.33 0.43
N LEU A 49 -11.43 9.29 -0.46
CA LEU A 49 -11.87 10.62 -0.03
C LEU A 49 -13.22 10.59 0.69
N ARG A 50 -14.15 9.73 0.24
CA ARG A 50 -15.44 9.53 0.91
C ARG A 50 -15.21 8.98 2.32
N LEU A 51 -14.34 7.98 2.46
CA LEU A 51 -13.96 7.41 3.76
C LEU A 51 -13.43 8.49 4.73
N LEU A 52 -12.56 9.37 4.25
CA LEU A 52 -12.05 10.50 5.04
C LEU A 52 -13.14 11.49 5.45
N ARG A 53 -14.05 11.84 4.55
CA ARG A 53 -15.10 12.85 4.78
C ARG A 53 -16.22 12.36 5.69
N GLU A 54 -16.58 11.09 5.55
CA GLU A 54 -17.65 10.46 6.33
C GLU A 54 -17.16 9.96 7.70
N GLU A 55 -15.83 9.96 7.93
CA GLU A 55 -15.19 9.54 9.17
C GLU A 55 -15.56 8.12 9.60
N VAL A 56 -15.78 7.23 8.62
CA VAL A 56 -16.16 5.83 8.87
C VAL A 56 -14.94 5.04 9.29
N HIS A 57 -14.99 4.37 10.45
CA HIS A 57 -13.92 3.51 10.98
C HIS A 57 -12.57 4.21 11.25
N THR A 58 -12.57 5.52 11.47
CA THR A 58 -11.34 6.24 11.84
C THR A 58 -10.78 5.74 13.17
N ASP A 59 -9.49 5.47 13.23
CA ASP A 59 -8.76 4.88 14.36
C ASP A 59 -7.63 5.79 14.89
N VAL A 60 -7.48 6.99 14.33
CA VAL A 60 -6.59 8.05 14.82
C VAL A 60 -7.26 9.42 14.70
N THR A 61 -7.00 10.29 15.67
CA THR A 61 -7.43 11.69 15.66
C THR A 61 -6.21 12.58 15.86
N PHE A 62 -6.03 13.60 15.03
CA PHE A 62 -4.99 14.62 15.17
C PHE A 62 -5.58 15.90 15.74
N SER A 63 -4.85 16.58 16.61
CA SER A 63 -5.15 17.93 17.07
C SER A 63 -4.18 18.94 16.44
N ILE A 64 -4.73 19.91 15.71
CA ILE A 64 -4.00 21.00 15.07
C ILE A 64 -4.62 22.30 15.58
N GLY A 65 -3.93 22.95 16.51
CA GLY A 65 -4.49 24.05 17.30
C GLY A 65 -5.76 23.61 18.04
N CYS A 66 -6.88 24.25 17.74
CA CYS A 66 -8.19 23.92 18.31
C CYS A 66 -9.06 23.02 17.40
N THR A 67 -8.51 22.52 16.28
CA THR A 67 -9.26 21.69 15.33
C THR A 67 -8.85 20.22 15.43
N LEU A 68 -9.82 19.33 15.39
CA LEU A 68 -9.59 17.88 15.37
C LEU A 68 -9.80 17.32 13.96
N PHE A 69 -8.95 16.38 13.58
CA PHE A 69 -9.01 15.69 12.29
C PHE A 69 -8.96 14.19 12.51
N LYS A 70 -10.01 13.47 12.12
CA LYS A 70 -10.03 12.01 12.16
C LYS A 70 -9.46 11.43 10.87
N ALA A 71 -8.74 10.31 11.00
CA ALA A 71 -8.09 9.62 9.90
C ALA A 71 -7.91 8.13 10.20
N HIS A 72 -7.23 7.43 9.29
CA HIS A 72 -6.98 5.99 9.32
C HIS A 72 -5.48 5.71 9.37
N LYS A 73 -5.01 4.99 10.39
CA LYS A 73 -3.62 4.58 10.55
C LYS A 73 -3.16 3.76 9.35
N ALA A 74 -4.00 2.85 8.84
CA ALA A 74 -3.71 2.04 7.67
C ALA A 74 -3.37 2.90 6.43
N VAL A 75 -4.19 3.91 6.12
CA VAL A 75 -3.96 4.79 4.96
C VAL A 75 -2.70 5.63 5.15
N LEU A 76 -2.47 6.17 6.35
CA LEU A 76 -1.26 6.95 6.64
C LEU A 76 -0.01 6.09 6.53
N LEU A 77 -0.02 4.90 7.12
CA LEU A 77 1.09 3.95 7.07
C LEU A 77 1.41 3.52 5.63
N ALA A 78 0.40 3.38 4.77
CA ALA A 78 0.60 3.03 3.37
C ALA A 78 1.18 4.20 2.55
N ARG A 79 0.68 5.42 2.75
CA ARG A 79 0.89 6.55 1.84
C ARG A 79 1.96 7.53 2.31
N VAL A 80 2.08 7.68 3.62
CA VAL A 80 3.00 8.60 4.30
C VAL A 80 3.60 7.94 5.56
N PRO A 81 4.38 6.85 5.38
CA PRO A 81 4.91 6.06 6.49
C PRO A 81 5.84 6.86 7.41
N ASP A 82 6.67 7.75 6.88
CA ASP A 82 7.63 8.53 7.69
C ASP A 82 6.87 9.54 8.55
N PHE A 83 5.87 10.23 7.98
CA PHE A 83 4.94 11.07 8.74
C PHE A 83 4.24 10.26 9.84
N TYR A 84 3.75 9.06 9.51
CA TYR A 84 3.10 8.17 10.46
C TYR A 84 4.03 7.83 11.63
N PHE A 85 5.26 7.39 11.40
CA PHE A 85 6.19 7.03 12.48
C PHE A 85 6.63 8.24 13.31
N HIS A 86 6.76 9.41 12.68
CA HIS A 86 7.10 10.67 13.37
C HIS A 86 5.94 11.29 14.16
N THR A 87 4.69 10.86 13.98
CA THR A 87 3.51 11.42 14.65
C THR A 87 2.80 10.41 15.52
N VAL A 88 2.44 9.26 14.96
CA VAL A 88 1.65 8.20 15.59
C VAL A 88 2.55 7.08 16.12
N GLY A 89 3.66 6.76 15.43
CA GLY A 89 4.52 5.63 15.79
C GLY A 89 5.22 5.73 17.15
N HIS A 90 5.29 6.93 17.74
CA HIS A 90 5.83 7.16 19.10
C HIS A 90 4.78 7.02 20.20
N THR A 91 3.48 6.89 19.86
CA THR A 91 2.44 6.66 20.86
C THR A 91 2.29 5.15 21.07
N ASN A 92 3.22 4.59 21.84
CA ASN A 92 2.93 3.42 22.65
C ASN A 92 1.68 3.78 23.49
N ASN A 93 0.93 2.77 23.92
CA ASN A 93 -0.16 2.84 24.91
C ASN A 93 -1.59 2.83 24.31
N LEU A 94 -2.16 1.63 24.24
CA LEU A 94 -3.32 1.12 25.01
C LEU A 94 -4.62 1.94 25.12
N THR A 95 -4.63 3.23 24.79
CA THR A 95 -5.79 4.12 24.83
C THR A 95 -5.91 4.85 23.49
N ASN A 96 -6.66 4.25 22.56
CA ASN A 96 -6.97 4.76 21.22
C ASN A 96 -7.81 6.06 21.20
N HIS A 97 -7.70 6.91 22.23
CA HIS A 97 -8.58 8.05 22.44
C HIS A 97 -7.87 9.38 22.64
N GLU A 98 -6.55 9.41 22.83
CA GLU A 98 -5.85 10.69 22.95
C GLU A 98 -5.52 11.27 21.57
N PRO A 99 -5.94 12.51 21.27
CA PRO A 99 -5.57 13.17 20.03
C PRO A 99 -4.06 13.36 19.89
N VAL A 100 -3.52 13.03 18.72
CA VAL A 100 -2.11 13.25 18.38
C VAL A 100 -1.91 14.72 18.03
N ALA A 101 -1.21 15.46 18.88
CA ALA A 101 -0.87 16.86 18.61
C ALA A 101 0.14 16.96 17.46
N VAL A 102 -0.19 17.77 16.46
CA VAL A 102 0.73 18.12 15.36
C VAL A 102 0.91 19.63 15.36
N GLU A 103 2.12 20.05 15.74
CA GLU A 103 2.54 21.45 15.77
C GLU A 103 3.03 21.91 14.38
N ASN A 104 3.10 23.23 14.17
CA ASN A 104 3.62 23.87 12.96
C ASN A 104 2.78 23.67 11.69
N PHE A 105 1.48 23.42 11.85
CA PHE A 105 0.52 23.38 10.75
C PHE A 105 -0.66 24.31 11.01
N GLU A 106 -1.12 24.99 9.96
CA GLU A 106 -2.46 25.54 9.95
C GLU A 106 -3.48 24.41 9.70
N ALA A 107 -4.66 24.50 10.31
CA ALA A 107 -5.75 23.56 10.07
C ALA A 107 -6.16 23.47 8.59
N SER A 108 -5.99 24.55 7.81
CA SER A 108 -6.30 24.55 6.37
C SER A 108 -5.28 23.71 5.58
N GLU A 109 -3.99 23.87 5.89
CA GLU A 109 -2.88 23.13 5.29
C GLU A 109 -2.98 21.65 5.63
N PHE A 110 -3.24 21.31 6.90
CA PHE A 110 -3.38 19.91 7.30
C PHE A 110 -4.56 19.21 6.63
N ARG A 111 -5.66 19.93 6.39
CA ARG A 111 -6.80 19.42 5.63
C ARG A 111 -6.41 19.09 4.19
N ILE A 112 -5.65 19.98 3.53
CA ILE A 112 -5.15 19.76 2.17
C ILE A 112 -4.19 18.58 2.14
N PHE A 113 -3.30 18.48 3.13
CA PHE A 113 -2.40 17.34 3.30
C PHE A 113 -3.17 16.02 3.34
N LEU A 114 -4.15 15.89 4.23
CA LEU A 114 -4.99 14.69 4.31
C LEU A 114 -5.73 14.42 2.99
N GLN A 115 -6.28 15.43 2.34
CA GLN A 115 -6.92 15.24 1.03
C GLN A 115 -5.96 14.64 -0.01
N ILE A 116 -4.72 15.15 -0.09
CA ILE A 116 -3.70 14.64 -1.02
C ILE A 116 -3.31 13.20 -0.68
N VAL A 117 -3.15 12.87 0.60
CA VAL A 117 -2.81 11.52 1.06
C VAL A 117 -3.85 10.50 0.57
N TYR A 118 -5.13 10.83 0.68
CA TYR A 118 -6.25 9.93 0.36
C TYR A 118 -6.59 9.90 -1.13
N SER A 119 -6.30 10.96 -1.90
CA SER A 119 -6.80 11.09 -3.28
C SER A 119 -5.74 11.07 -4.37
N SER A 120 -4.47 11.34 -4.06
CA SER A 120 -3.45 11.46 -5.09
C SER A 120 -3.14 10.10 -5.72
N ASN A 121 -3.42 9.96 -7.01
CA ASN A 121 -3.06 8.76 -7.78
C ASN A 121 -1.57 8.66 -8.14
N ARG A 122 -0.77 9.64 -7.70
CA ARG A 122 0.67 9.71 -7.92
C ARG A 122 1.45 9.41 -6.64
N ASN A 123 2.73 9.17 -6.81
CA ASN A 123 3.68 9.10 -5.72
C ASN A 123 3.71 10.45 -4.95
N ILE A 124 3.64 10.38 -3.63
CA ILE A 124 3.62 11.57 -2.76
C ILE A 124 4.83 11.64 -1.81
N LYS A 125 5.87 10.83 -1.99
CA LYS A 125 7.05 10.82 -1.11
C LYS A 125 7.72 12.19 -1.01
N ASN A 126 7.88 12.88 -2.15
CA ASN A 126 8.46 14.23 -2.15
C ASN A 126 7.61 15.24 -1.37
N TYR A 127 6.28 15.04 -1.38
CA TYR A 127 5.33 15.89 -0.66
C TYR A 127 5.36 15.58 0.84
N GLU A 128 5.38 14.30 1.22
CA GLU A 128 5.60 13.87 2.60
C GLU A 128 6.87 14.47 3.20
N GLU A 129 7.98 14.41 2.46
CA GLU A 129 9.25 14.99 2.87
C GLU A 129 9.17 16.51 3.08
N GLU A 130 8.37 17.21 2.27
CA GLU A 130 8.10 18.64 2.47
C GLU A 130 7.32 18.91 3.77
N ILE A 131 6.31 18.09 4.04
CA ILE A 131 5.49 18.17 5.24
C ILE A 131 6.34 17.88 6.49
N LEU A 132 7.20 16.86 6.43
CA LEU A 132 8.14 16.53 7.51
C LEU A 132 9.17 17.64 7.75
N ARG A 133 9.74 18.22 6.69
CA ARG A 133 10.65 19.35 6.83
C ARG A 133 9.98 20.53 7.52
N LYS A 134 8.75 20.87 7.16
CA LYS A 134 8.00 21.94 7.85
C LYS A 134 7.82 21.63 9.34
N LYS A 135 7.43 20.40 9.66
CA LYS A 135 7.29 19.94 11.06
C LYS A 135 8.60 20.07 11.85
N ILE A 136 9.74 19.70 11.26
CA ILE A 136 11.05 19.63 11.93
C ILE A 136 11.78 20.96 11.95
N VAL A 137 11.80 21.71 10.85
CA VAL A 137 12.57 22.96 10.70
C VAL A 137 12.08 24.05 11.65
N GLU A 138 10.78 24.07 11.98
CA GLU A 138 10.23 25.04 12.93
C GLU A 138 10.38 24.60 14.40
N SER A 139 10.82 23.35 14.65
CA SER A 139 11.08 22.82 16.01
C SER A 139 12.51 23.05 16.54
N GLY A 140 13.42 23.64 15.76
CA GLY A 140 14.69 24.18 16.26
C GLY A 140 15.72 23.19 16.86
N VAL A 141 15.74 21.91 16.49
CA VAL A 141 16.79 20.95 16.96
C VAL A 141 17.33 20.05 15.82
N PRO A 142 18.66 19.79 15.71
CA PRO A 142 19.25 19.05 14.59
C PRO A 142 18.96 17.55 14.63
N GLN A 143 18.68 16.98 13.45
CA GLN A 143 18.44 15.56 13.24
C GLN A 143 19.68 14.72 13.54
N LYS A 144 19.56 13.78 14.48
CA LYS A 144 20.40 12.59 14.54
C LYS A 144 19.72 11.53 13.68
N LYS A 145 20.34 11.18 12.55
CA LYS A 145 19.90 10.07 11.70
C LYS A 145 19.82 8.81 12.56
N CYS A 146 18.66 8.15 12.56
CA CYS A 146 18.51 6.81 13.10
C CYS A 146 18.33 5.86 11.93
N ASP A 147 19.40 5.15 11.60
CA ASP A 147 19.32 3.97 10.74
C ASP A 147 18.68 2.86 11.56
N PHE A 148 17.43 2.49 11.26
CA PHE A 148 16.80 1.32 11.85
C PHE A 148 16.77 0.18 10.83
N SER A 149 17.66 -0.79 11.05
CA SER A 149 17.47 -2.15 10.56
C SER A 149 16.32 -2.79 11.33
N VAL A 150 15.43 -3.46 10.58
CA VAL A 150 14.26 -4.15 11.11
C VAL A 150 14.71 -5.34 11.96
N GLY A 151 14.72 -5.15 13.28
CA GLY A 151 14.87 -6.21 14.26
C GLY A 151 13.50 -6.76 14.65
N LYS A 152 13.31 -8.07 14.46
CA LYS A 152 12.14 -8.81 14.96
C LYS A 152 12.10 -8.74 16.48
N CYS A 153 10.99 -8.27 17.05
CA CYS A 153 10.73 -8.32 18.48
C CYS A 153 10.10 -9.68 18.82
N THR A 154 10.74 -10.45 19.68
CA THR A 154 10.10 -11.55 20.42
C THR A 154 10.08 -11.16 21.88
N ASP A 155 8.88 -11.16 22.47
CA ASP A 155 8.64 -10.90 23.87
C ASP A 155 9.07 -12.09 24.74
N ASN A 156 9.63 -11.79 25.92
CA ASN A 156 9.36 -12.56 27.13
C ASN A 156 9.76 -11.82 28.42
N ASP A 157 8.98 -12.16 29.45
CA ASP A 157 8.74 -11.47 30.70
C ASP A 157 9.89 -11.47 31.72
N GLY A 158 9.91 -10.40 32.53
CA GLY A 158 9.70 -10.54 33.97
C GLY A 158 10.92 -10.69 34.89
N ARG A 159 11.06 -9.69 35.78
CA ARG A 159 11.43 -9.80 37.22
C ARG A 159 12.82 -9.29 37.66
N SER A 160 12.80 -8.03 38.13
CA SER A 160 13.28 -7.56 39.46
C SER A 160 14.76 -7.70 39.89
N SER A 161 15.34 -6.52 40.19
CA SER A 161 16.19 -6.18 41.35
C SER A 161 17.73 -6.37 41.27
N VAL A 162 18.41 -5.22 41.38
CA VAL A 162 19.62 -4.94 42.19
C VAL A 162 20.88 -5.77 41.94
N GLY A 163 21.99 -5.10 41.55
CA GLY A 163 23.33 -5.53 41.97
C GLY A 163 24.47 -5.40 40.95
N LYS A 164 25.34 -4.43 41.22
CA LYS A 164 26.68 -4.14 40.70
C LYS A 164 27.59 -5.32 40.24
N ARG A 165 28.41 -4.97 39.22
CA ARG A 165 29.86 -5.23 38.98
C ARG A 165 30.34 -6.59 38.40
N SER A 166 31.09 -6.42 37.30
CA SER A 166 32.46 -6.93 37.02
C SER A 166 32.69 -8.37 36.53
N SER A 167 33.55 -8.40 35.50
CA SER A 167 34.61 -9.36 35.12
C SER A 167 34.27 -10.73 34.51
N ASP A 168 34.68 -10.84 33.23
CA ASP A 168 35.68 -11.75 32.66
C ASP A 168 35.64 -13.27 32.89
N HIS A 169 35.69 -13.94 31.71
CA HIS A 169 36.57 -15.08 31.37
C HIS A 169 36.00 -16.52 31.37
N SER A 170 36.47 -17.22 30.33
CA SER A 170 36.65 -18.67 30.13
C SER A 170 35.49 -19.59 29.76
N PHE A 171 35.59 -20.05 28.52
CA PHE A 171 35.31 -21.40 28.03
C PHE A 171 35.75 -22.51 29.00
N MET A 172 34.87 -23.50 29.21
CA MET A 172 35.25 -24.91 29.37
C MET A 172 34.10 -25.81 28.92
N LYS A 173 34.49 -26.94 28.33
CA LYS A 173 33.69 -28.02 27.72
C LYS A 173 33.08 -28.95 28.79
N HIS A 174 32.49 -30.04 28.29
CA HIS A 174 31.96 -31.27 28.92
C HIS A 174 30.42 -31.28 28.91
N GLU A 175 29.69 -32.33 28.53
CA GLU A 175 29.97 -33.66 27.97
C GLU A 175 28.59 -34.23 27.55
N ILE A 176 28.53 -35.08 26.53
CA ILE A 176 27.32 -35.79 26.06
C ILE A 176 27.01 -36.94 27.03
N PRO A 177 25.74 -37.35 27.17
CA PRO A 177 25.40 -38.72 26.78
C PRO A 177 24.18 -38.80 25.86
N GLU A 178 24.34 -39.57 24.79
CA GLU A 178 23.28 -40.06 23.93
C GLU A 178 22.41 -41.05 24.70
N ASP A 179 21.08 -40.95 24.57
CA ASP A 179 20.25 -42.15 24.60
C ASP A 179 19.08 -42.01 23.61
N ASN A 180 18.88 -43.08 22.86
CA ASN A 180 17.99 -43.20 21.73
C ASN A 180 16.63 -43.69 22.21
N ASN A 181 15.54 -42.96 21.95
CA ASN A 181 14.23 -43.57 21.78
C ASN A 181 13.42 -42.75 20.75
N LYS A 182 13.13 -43.40 19.62
CA LYS A 182 12.18 -42.96 18.60
C LYS A 182 10.80 -43.46 19.04
N GLU A 183 9.85 -42.56 19.25
CA GLU A 183 8.43 -42.85 19.02
C GLU A 183 7.75 -41.63 18.41
N ASP A 184 6.89 -41.92 17.44
CA ASP A 184 6.35 -41.03 16.43
C ASP A 184 5.37 -39.99 17.02
N ILE A 185 5.63 -38.71 16.77
CA ILE A 185 4.65 -37.64 16.92
C ILE A 185 4.45 -37.03 15.52
N PRO A 186 3.20 -36.91 15.02
CA PRO A 186 2.97 -36.32 13.71
C PRO A 186 3.43 -34.86 13.72
N GLU A 187 4.33 -34.51 12.80
CA GLU A 187 4.58 -33.13 12.42
C GLU A 187 3.26 -32.55 11.89
N ASP A 188 2.54 -31.85 12.76
CA ASP A 188 1.55 -30.85 12.34
C ASP A 188 2.33 -29.72 11.67
N ASN A 189 2.60 -29.91 10.38
CA ASN A 189 3.00 -28.87 9.46
C ASN A 189 1.83 -27.90 9.29
N ASN A 190 1.52 -27.12 10.32
CA ASN A 190 0.88 -25.81 10.16
C ASN A 190 1.94 -24.81 9.68
N LYS A 191 2.57 -25.15 8.55
CA LYS A 191 3.23 -24.20 7.68
C LYS A 191 2.11 -23.53 6.91
N GLU A 192 1.35 -22.71 7.64
CA GLU A 192 0.19 -21.99 7.15
C GLU A 192 0.50 -21.35 5.80
N ASP A 193 -0.18 -21.90 4.82
CA ASP A 193 0.01 -21.63 3.43
C ASP A 193 -0.32 -20.15 3.21
N ASN A 194 0.71 -19.34 2.92
CA ASN A 194 0.53 -18.02 2.31
C ASN A 194 -0.09 -18.21 0.91
N LEU A 195 -1.38 -18.56 0.87
CA LEU A 195 -2.19 -18.90 -0.32
C LEU A 195 -2.72 -17.68 -1.04
N ILE A 196 -2.16 -16.50 -0.80
CA ILE A 196 -2.22 -15.46 -1.82
C ILE A 196 -1.07 -15.77 -2.75
N SER A 197 -1.37 -16.65 -3.71
CA SER A 197 -0.48 -17.10 -4.78
C SER A 197 0.42 -15.96 -5.24
N ILE A 198 1.69 -16.28 -5.47
CA ILE A 198 2.74 -15.42 -6.05
C ILE A 198 2.26 -14.61 -7.28
N ASP A 199 1.14 -14.99 -7.89
CA ASP A 199 0.47 -14.33 -9.01
C ASP A 199 0.00 -12.86 -8.78
N ILE A 200 -0.21 -12.41 -7.54
CA ILE A 200 -0.55 -10.98 -7.28
C ILE A 200 0.64 -10.02 -7.44
N TYR A 201 1.88 -10.51 -7.35
CA TYR A 201 3.07 -9.65 -7.48
C TYR A 201 3.35 -9.22 -8.92
N ASP A 202 2.73 -9.87 -9.92
CA ASP A 202 2.89 -9.56 -11.35
C ASP A 202 1.80 -8.62 -11.89
N LEU A 203 0.88 -8.14 -11.05
CA LEU A 203 -0.17 -7.22 -11.46
C LEU A 203 0.33 -5.78 -11.51
N GLU A 204 0.21 -5.14 -12.67
CA GLU A 204 0.53 -3.73 -12.84
C GLU A 204 -0.60 -2.87 -12.22
N PRO A 205 -0.35 -2.13 -11.12
CA PRO A 205 -1.38 -1.36 -10.42
C PRO A 205 -2.00 -0.28 -11.31
N ALA A 206 -3.23 0.13 -10.97
CA ALA A 206 -3.94 1.20 -11.68
C ALA A 206 -3.41 2.60 -11.30
N SER A 207 -2.87 2.74 -10.09
CA SER A 207 -2.25 3.96 -9.56
C SER A 207 -1.31 3.63 -8.41
N GLU A 208 -0.47 4.59 -8.04
CA GLU A 208 0.41 4.50 -6.88
C GLU A 208 -0.40 4.39 -5.57
N LEU A 209 -1.57 5.05 -5.50
CA LEU A 209 -2.50 4.91 -4.38
C LEU A 209 -2.91 3.45 -4.17
N GLY A 210 -3.33 2.78 -5.25
CA GLY A 210 -3.70 1.37 -5.20
C GLY A 210 -2.50 0.46 -4.91
N GLU A 211 -1.32 0.80 -5.43
CA GLU A 211 -0.08 0.06 -5.17
C GLU A 211 0.32 0.11 -3.69
N ASP A 212 0.26 1.29 -3.07
CA ASP A 212 0.62 1.49 -1.66
C ASP A 212 -0.32 0.72 -0.73
N LEU A 213 -1.64 0.75 -0.98
CA LEU A 213 -2.62 -0.02 -0.22
C LEU A 213 -2.46 -1.54 -0.43
N LEU A 214 -2.16 -1.97 -1.66
CA LEU A 214 -1.90 -3.39 -1.94
C LEU A 214 -0.64 -3.86 -1.21
N LYS A 215 0.43 -3.06 -1.18
CA LYS A 215 1.64 -3.37 -0.42
C LYS A 215 1.35 -3.50 1.07
N LEU A 216 0.50 -2.64 1.63
CA LEU A 216 0.10 -2.72 3.05
C LEU A 216 -0.57 -4.06 3.37
N TYR A 217 -1.54 -4.45 2.55
CA TYR A 217 -2.27 -5.72 2.69
C TYR A 217 -1.34 -6.93 2.54
N VAL A 218 -0.55 -6.98 1.47
CA VAL A 218 0.36 -8.10 1.16
C VAL A 218 1.43 -8.28 2.24
N LYS A 219 1.94 -7.19 2.81
CA LYS A 219 2.92 -7.24 3.90
C LYS A 219 2.29 -7.55 5.27
N GLN A 220 0.97 -7.61 5.36
CA GLN A 220 0.22 -7.74 6.61
C GLN A 220 0.68 -6.71 7.66
N CYS A 221 0.88 -5.46 7.24
CA CYS A 221 1.31 -4.39 8.14
C CYS A 221 0.11 -3.87 8.93
N CYS A 222 0.04 -4.23 10.22
CA CYS A 222 -0.98 -3.76 11.16
C CYS A 222 -2.43 -4.01 10.72
N PRO A 223 -2.83 -5.25 10.35
CA PRO A 223 -4.24 -5.57 10.09
C PRO A 223 -5.08 -5.41 11.36
N ASP A 224 -6.33 -4.99 11.22
CA ASP A 224 -7.26 -4.75 12.33
C ASP A 224 -8.53 -5.62 12.25
N ILE A 225 -8.63 -6.49 11.25
CA ILE A 225 -9.72 -7.44 11.09
C ILE A 225 -9.25 -8.76 10.44
N ASP A 226 -9.81 -9.86 10.92
CA ASP A 226 -9.65 -11.20 10.35
C ASP A 226 -10.98 -11.63 9.68
N ILE A 227 -10.92 -12.02 8.41
CA ILE A 227 -12.07 -12.46 7.62
C ILE A 227 -11.94 -13.97 7.37
N TYR A 228 -12.93 -14.75 7.80
CA TYR A 228 -12.95 -16.19 7.63
C TYR A 228 -13.86 -16.62 6.47
N VAL A 229 -13.32 -17.35 5.50
CA VAL A 229 -14.06 -17.90 4.34
C VAL A 229 -13.65 -19.36 4.13
N ASP A 230 -14.61 -20.29 4.16
CA ASP A 230 -14.39 -21.72 3.94
C ASP A 230 -13.22 -22.32 4.74
N GLY A 231 -13.11 -21.94 6.01
CA GLY A 231 -12.05 -22.38 6.92
C GLY A 231 -10.70 -21.69 6.75
N LYS A 232 -10.57 -20.73 5.82
CA LYS A 232 -9.37 -19.91 5.61
C LYS A 232 -9.52 -18.55 6.28
N CYS A 233 -8.44 -18.05 6.87
CA CYS A 233 -8.38 -16.72 7.50
C CYS A 233 -7.64 -15.72 6.61
N PHE A 234 -8.19 -14.52 6.43
CA PHE A 234 -7.60 -13.42 5.68
C PHE A 234 -7.48 -12.19 6.59
N LYS A 235 -6.25 -11.72 6.80
CA LYS A 235 -5.98 -10.49 7.57
C LYS A 235 -6.17 -9.28 6.67
N ALA A 236 -6.97 -8.32 7.10
CA ALA A 236 -7.30 -7.14 6.31
C ALA A 236 -7.35 -5.86 7.15
N HIS A 237 -7.63 -4.74 6.48
CA HIS A 237 -7.88 -3.43 7.07
C HIS A 237 -9.35 -3.05 6.83
N ARG A 238 -10.03 -2.53 7.85
CA ARG A 238 -11.46 -2.15 7.83
C ARG A 238 -11.83 -0.96 6.94
#